data_AF-A0A369R1S0-F1
#
_entry.id   AF-A0A369R1S0-F1
#
_cell.length_a   1.000
_cell.length_b   1.000
_cell.length_c   1.000
_cell.angle_alpha   90.00
_cell.angle_beta   90.00
_cell.angle_gamma   90.00
#
_symmetry.space_group_name_H-M   'P 1'
#
loop_
_entity.id
_entity.type
_entity.pdbx_description
1 polymer ?
#
loop_
_entity_poly.entity_id
_entity_poly.type
_entity_poly.pdbx_seq_one_letter_code
_entity_poly.pdbx_strand_id
1 'polypeptide(L)'
;MKRTILNNLIAAAAIISTLFIANVEATAADFSPAASLKEAELVAKETYNFIAYKSPRNYGKKIAKENRLDRLNQINKEVSRLEATYAIELPRVNILHMTDTNRGFYNYTRDEIVFSTNKLEHTLRHEFAHVIDRRYNITNGEWRNLVQQMKENGFSPSNYANTNLEEYWAEAFAYFTAPGYGTTVKRFPAELESFIHNVIVQLQSPAMVASN
;
A
#
# COMPACT_ATOMS: atom_id res chain seq x y z
N MET A 1 -7.31 -46.40 -14.43
CA MET A 1 -7.91 -45.07 -14.18
C MET A 1 -7.31 -44.32 -12.98
N LYS A 2 -6.00 -44.44 -12.68
CA LYS A 2 -5.30 -43.62 -11.66
C LYS A 2 -4.09 -42.84 -12.22
N ARG A 3 -3.85 -42.89 -13.54
CA ARG A 3 -2.74 -42.19 -14.22
C ARG A 3 -3.19 -41.00 -15.09
N THR A 4 -4.48 -40.91 -15.42
CA THR A 4 -5.00 -39.85 -16.30
C THR A 4 -5.29 -38.54 -15.56
N ILE A 5 -5.44 -38.57 -14.23
CA ILE A 5 -5.65 -37.36 -13.41
C ILE A 5 -4.32 -36.60 -13.18
N LEU A 6 -3.16 -37.27 -13.29
CA LEU A 6 -1.86 -36.60 -13.11
C LEU A 6 -1.49 -35.69 -14.29
N ASN A 7 -1.99 -35.97 -15.50
CA ASN A 7 -1.66 -35.14 -16.67
C ASN A 7 -2.44 -33.82 -16.71
N ASN A 8 -3.58 -33.72 -16.01
CA ASN A 8 -4.31 -32.46 -15.87
C ASN A 8 -3.73 -31.54 -14.77
N LEU A 9 -2.87 -32.06 -13.90
CA LEU A 9 -2.13 -31.26 -12.92
C LEU A 9 -0.84 -30.66 -13.47
N ILE A 10 -0.35 -31.16 -14.62
CA ILE A 10 0.83 -30.62 -15.31
C ILE A 10 0.44 -29.52 -16.31
N ALA A 11 -0.81 -29.51 -16.81
CA ALA A 11 -1.31 -28.46 -17.69
C ALA A 11 -1.71 -27.15 -16.98
N ALA A 12 -1.93 -27.18 -15.66
CA ALA A 12 -2.15 -25.95 -14.86
C ALA A 12 -0.83 -25.32 -14.38
N ALA A 13 0.31 -26.02 -14.50
CA ALA A 13 1.64 -25.51 -14.22
C ALA A 13 2.23 -24.67 -15.38
N ALA A 14 1.46 -24.45 -16.45
CA ALA A 14 1.86 -23.73 -17.66
C ALA A 14 1.10 -22.40 -17.86
N ILE A 15 0.65 -21.76 -16.78
CA ILE A 15 0.51 -20.29 -16.73
C ILE A 15 1.63 -19.74 -15.83
N ILE A 16 2.82 -20.32 -15.95
CA ILE A 16 4.07 -19.63 -15.66
C ILE A 16 4.52 -19.06 -17.01
N SER A 17 3.85 -17.98 -17.41
CA SER A 17 4.29 -17.17 -18.53
C SER A 17 4.18 -15.73 -18.05
N THR A 18 5.34 -15.22 -17.65
CA THR A 18 5.67 -13.79 -17.64
C THR A 18 4.75 -12.89 -16.79
N LEU A 19 4.85 -13.02 -15.47
CA LEU A 19 4.76 -11.85 -14.59
C LEU A 19 6.17 -11.33 -14.28
N PHE A 20 7.00 -11.23 -15.32
CA PHE A 20 7.82 -10.03 -15.42
C PHE A 20 6.83 -8.92 -15.78
N ILE A 21 6.16 -8.36 -14.76
CA ILE A 21 5.99 -6.93 -14.82
C ILE A 21 7.43 -6.46 -14.87
N ALA A 22 7.89 -6.07 -16.08
CA ALA A 22 9.01 -5.15 -16.15
C ALA A 22 8.73 -4.16 -15.04
N ASN A 23 9.65 -4.00 -14.08
CA ASN A 23 9.58 -2.87 -13.18
C ASN A 23 9.47 -1.69 -14.12
N VAL A 24 8.24 -1.25 -14.41
CA VAL A 24 7.98 0.03 -14.99
C VAL A 24 8.30 0.84 -13.77
N GLU A 25 9.58 1.15 -13.63
CA GLU A 25 9.99 2.39 -13.04
C GLU A 25 9.28 3.44 -13.89
N ALA A 26 7.97 3.61 -13.66
CA ALA A 26 7.32 4.89 -13.81
C ALA A 26 8.06 5.71 -12.78
N THR A 27 9.22 6.19 -13.23
CA THR A 27 10.13 6.94 -12.40
C THR A 27 9.31 8.11 -11.90
N ALA A 28 9.46 8.45 -10.64
CA ALA A 28 8.95 9.70 -10.08
C ALA A 28 9.54 10.96 -10.78
N ALA A 29 10.10 10.82 -11.99
CA ALA A 29 10.76 11.83 -12.80
C ALA A 29 9.77 12.86 -13.36
N ASP A 30 8.50 12.49 -13.54
CA ASP A 30 7.46 13.42 -14.03
C ASP A 30 6.71 14.13 -12.88
N PHE A 31 6.99 13.80 -11.62
CA PHE A 31 6.39 14.51 -10.50
C PHE A 31 6.98 15.92 -10.41
N SER A 32 6.19 16.92 -10.80
CA SER A 32 6.50 18.33 -10.59
C SER A 32 5.93 18.77 -9.25
N PRO A 33 6.77 19.12 -8.25
CA PRO A 33 6.30 19.62 -6.97
C PRO A 33 5.46 20.88 -7.16
N ALA A 34 4.37 21.00 -6.39
CA ALA A 34 3.58 22.23 -6.38
C ALA A 34 4.41 23.42 -5.88
N ALA A 35 4.23 24.59 -6.48
CA ALA A 35 4.94 25.80 -6.10
C ALA A 35 4.31 26.48 -4.86
N SER A 36 3.05 26.15 -4.57
CA SER A 36 2.34 26.69 -3.41
C SER A 36 1.57 25.62 -2.63
N LEU A 37 1.30 25.89 -1.34
CA LEU A 37 0.49 25.00 -0.50
C LEU A 37 -0.90 24.75 -1.08
N LYS A 38 -1.51 25.79 -1.68
CA LYS A 38 -2.83 25.69 -2.30
C LYS A 38 -2.83 24.72 -3.49
N GLU A 39 -1.79 24.75 -4.32
CA GLU A 39 -1.63 23.81 -5.42
C GLU A 39 -1.41 22.38 -4.91
N ALA A 40 -0.56 22.20 -3.89
CA ALA A 40 -0.34 20.90 -3.27
C ALA A 40 -1.63 20.30 -2.67
N GLU A 41 -2.46 21.14 -2.04
CA GLU A 41 -3.78 20.77 -1.51
C GLU A 41 -4.77 20.39 -2.63
N LEU A 42 -4.68 21.01 -3.81
CA LEU A 42 -5.54 20.67 -4.94
C LEU A 42 -5.17 19.30 -5.53
N VAL A 43 -3.88 18.99 -5.66
CA VAL A 43 -3.43 17.65 -6.10
C VAL A 43 -3.85 16.58 -5.08
N ALA A 44 -3.64 16.85 -3.79
CA ALA A 44 -4.03 15.93 -2.73
C ALA A 44 -5.55 15.64 -2.71
N LYS A 45 -6.38 16.54 -3.25
CA LYS A 45 -7.82 16.32 -3.39
C LYS A 45 -8.19 15.26 -4.43
N GLU A 46 -7.25 14.63 -5.11
CA GLU A 46 -7.50 13.42 -5.91
C GLU A 46 -7.59 12.17 -5.01
N THR A 47 -6.94 12.19 -3.85
CA THR A 47 -6.87 11.04 -2.93
C THR A 47 -7.59 11.29 -1.60
N TYR A 48 -7.66 12.55 -1.14
CA TYR A 48 -8.18 12.92 0.19
C TYR A 48 -9.27 13.98 0.08
N ASN A 49 -10.39 13.85 0.81
CA ASN A 49 -11.44 14.88 0.77
C ASN A 49 -11.06 16.15 1.57
N PHE A 50 -10.30 15.99 2.66
CA PHE A 50 -9.87 17.08 3.52
C PHE A 50 -8.46 16.87 4.08
N ILE A 51 -7.72 17.96 4.27
CA ILE A 51 -6.38 17.95 4.86
C ILE A 51 -6.38 18.73 6.18
N ALA A 52 -6.00 18.06 7.26
CA ALA A 52 -5.89 18.60 8.60
C ALA A 52 -4.42 18.69 9.02
N TYR A 53 -3.88 19.92 9.10
CA TYR A 53 -2.51 20.20 9.59
C TYR A 53 -2.36 20.12 11.11
N LYS A 54 -3.25 19.37 11.75
CA LYS A 54 -3.29 19.07 13.18
C LYS A 54 -4.09 17.79 13.39
N SER A 55 -3.80 17.06 14.45
CA SER A 55 -4.68 15.99 14.90
C SER A 55 -5.76 16.54 15.84
N PRO A 56 -7.00 16.04 15.79
CA PRO A 56 -8.03 16.35 16.78
C PRO A 56 -7.74 15.74 18.16
N ARG A 57 -6.74 14.86 18.29
CA ARG A 57 -6.26 14.30 19.58
C ARG A 57 -4.74 14.50 19.73
N ASN A 58 -4.15 14.01 20.82
CA ASN A 58 -2.70 14.06 21.10
C ASN A 58 -1.86 13.13 20.21
N TYR A 59 -2.25 12.88 18.95
CA TYR A 59 -1.58 11.93 18.06
C TYR A 59 -0.31 12.47 17.40
N GLY A 60 0.12 13.68 17.73
CA GLY A 60 1.32 14.30 17.17
C GLY A 60 1.36 15.79 17.44
N LYS A 61 2.48 16.42 17.08
CA LYS A 61 2.62 17.87 17.08
C LYS A 61 2.06 18.46 15.78
N LYS A 62 1.58 19.70 15.87
CA LYS A 62 1.14 20.48 14.71
C LYS A 62 2.32 20.74 13.77
N ILE A 63 2.13 20.56 12.47
CA ILE A 63 3.14 20.93 11.48
C ILE A 63 3.21 22.45 11.33
N ALA A 64 4.43 22.98 11.49
CA ALA A 64 4.75 24.40 11.27
C ALA A 64 4.41 24.82 9.83
N LYS A 65 3.94 26.06 9.62
CA LYS A 65 3.31 26.48 8.36
C LYS A 65 4.29 26.37 7.18
N GLU A 66 5.53 26.74 7.42
CA GLU A 66 6.67 26.70 6.52
C GLU A 66 6.98 25.28 6.00
N ASN A 67 6.70 24.23 6.79
CA ASN A 67 7.00 22.85 6.42
C ASN A 67 5.85 22.15 5.66
N ARG A 68 4.66 22.75 5.60
CA ARG A 68 3.46 22.06 5.09
C ARG A 68 3.55 21.75 3.61
N LEU A 69 4.10 22.67 2.82
CA LEU A 69 4.26 22.50 1.38
C LEU A 69 5.15 21.31 1.08
N ASP A 70 6.36 21.29 1.65
CA ASP A 70 7.33 20.22 1.43
C ASP A 70 6.78 18.86 1.84
N ARG A 71 6.13 18.78 3.00
CA ARG A 71 5.52 17.54 3.49
C ARG A 71 4.39 17.05 2.58
N LEU A 72 3.53 17.95 2.10
CA LEU A 72 2.43 17.55 1.22
C LEU A 72 2.94 17.17 -0.17
N ASN A 73 3.93 17.87 -0.70
CA ASN A 73 4.61 17.48 -1.94
C ASN A 73 5.27 16.11 -1.83
N GLN A 74 5.87 15.77 -0.67
CA GLN A 74 6.44 14.45 -0.43
C GLN A 74 5.38 13.35 -0.42
N ILE A 75 4.22 13.58 0.21
CA ILE A 75 3.06 12.68 0.20
C ILE A 75 2.55 12.48 -1.23
N ASN A 76 2.28 13.58 -1.95
CA ASN A 76 1.76 13.54 -3.31
C ASN A 76 2.72 12.81 -4.24
N LYS A 77 4.04 13.05 -4.12
CA LYS A 77 5.05 12.34 -4.89
C LYS A 77 4.98 10.83 -4.69
N GLU A 78 4.85 10.39 -3.44
CA GLU A 78 4.81 8.96 -3.13
C GLU A 78 3.50 8.30 -3.60
N VAL A 79 2.36 8.98 -3.48
CA VAL A 79 1.08 8.53 -4.05
C VAL A 79 1.20 8.40 -5.56
N SER A 80 1.60 9.46 -6.26
CA SER A 80 1.72 9.46 -7.71
C SER A 80 2.70 8.39 -8.20
N ARG A 81 3.83 8.21 -7.50
CA ARG A 81 4.78 7.14 -7.82
C ARG A 81 4.11 5.77 -7.69
N LEU A 82 3.45 5.50 -6.57
CA LEU A 82 2.82 4.20 -6.31
C LEU A 82 1.75 3.89 -7.36
N GLU A 83 0.85 4.83 -7.61
CA GLU A 83 -0.23 4.72 -8.59
C GLU A 83 0.32 4.50 -10.00
N ALA A 84 1.32 5.27 -10.42
CA ALA A 84 1.95 5.12 -11.73
C ALA A 84 2.73 3.80 -11.87
N THR A 85 3.47 3.39 -10.84
CA THR A 85 4.28 2.14 -10.86
C THR A 85 3.39 0.91 -11.05
N TYR A 86 2.24 0.90 -10.39
CA TYR A 86 1.35 -0.27 -10.36
C TYR A 86 0.10 -0.11 -11.23
N ALA A 87 -0.05 1.03 -11.92
CA ALA A 87 -1.23 1.40 -12.69
C ALA A 87 -2.55 1.27 -11.90
N ILE A 88 -2.52 1.65 -10.62
CA ILE A 88 -3.67 1.61 -9.69
C ILE A 88 -4.11 3.02 -9.32
N GLU A 89 -5.33 3.15 -8.81
CA GLU A 89 -5.77 4.33 -8.05
C GLU A 89 -5.90 3.90 -6.57
N LEU A 90 -5.25 4.63 -5.67
CA LEU A 90 -5.41 4.36 -4.25
C LEU A 90 -6.83 4.73 -3.80
N PRO A 91 -7.47 3.92 -2.93
CA PRO A 91 -8.81 4.23 -2.49
C PRO A 91 -8.84 5.58 -1.75
N ARG A 92 -9.81 6.42 -2.13
CA ARG A 92 -10.00 7.71 -1.49
C ARG A 92 -10.34 7.57 -0.01
N VAL A 93 -9.83 8.49 0.79
CA VAL A 93 -10.16 8.62 2.22
C VAL A 93 -10.70 10.01 2.55
N ASN A 94 -11.47 10.10 3.62
CA ASN A 94 -12.11 11.37 4.01
C ASN A 94 -11.12 12.42 4.50
N ILE A 95 -10.18 12.04 5.37
CA ILE A 95 -9.30 13.02 6.02
C ILE A 95 -7.86 12.54 6.05
N LEU A 96 -6.96 13.42 5.61
CA LEU A 96 -5.53 13.34 5.84
C LEU A 96 -5.13 14.20 7.05
N HIS A 97 -4.63 13.59 8.12
CA HIS A 97 -3.97 14.30 9.21
C HIS A 97 -2.46 14.38 8.99
N MET A 98 -2.00 15.57 8.62
CA MET A 98 -0.58 15.91 8.53
C MET A 98 -0.09 16.41 9.89
N THR A 99 0.61 15.55 10.62
CA THR A 99 1.14 15.85 11.96
C THR A 99 2.55 15.30 12.14
N ASP A 100 3.36 15.95 12.99
CA ASP A 100 4.65 15.41 13.41
C ASP A 100 4.44 14.41 14.55
N THR A 101 4.37 13.13 14.18
CA THR A 101 4.22 12.01 15.10
C THR A 101 5.22 10.91 14.81
N ASN A 102 5.42 10.03 15.78
CA ASN A 102 6.32 8.89 15.68
C ASN A 102 5.65 7.66 15.05
N ARG A 103 4.31 7.65 14.90
CA ARG A 103 3.58 6.49 14.37
C ARG A 103 2.38 6.95 13.55
N GLY A 104 2.20 6.32 12.39
CA GLY A 104 0.96 6.46 11.61
C GLY A 104 -0.14 5.56 12.15
N PHE A 105 -1.37 5.83 11.73
CA PHE A 105 -2.46 4.86 11.81
C PHE A 105 -3.60 5.27 10.88
N TYR A 106 -4.33 4.27 10.40
CA TYR A 106 -5.62 4.43 9.77
C TYR A 106 -6.77 4.20 10.77
N ASN A 107 -7.71 5.14 10.84
CA ASN A 107 -8.93 5.01 11.64
C ASN A 107 -10.12 4.78 10.72
N TYR A 108 -10.53 3.52 10.61
CA TYR A 108 -11.62 3.06 9.76
C TYR A 108 -13.00 3.65 10.12
N THR A 109 -13.21 4.12 11.36
CA THR A 109 -14.51 4.66 11.78
C THR A 109 -14.76 6.04 11.17
N ARG A 110 -13.67 6.80 11.00
CA ARG A 110 -13.72 8.17 10.46
C ARG A 110 -13.14 8.24 9.04
N ASP A 111 -12.62 7.12 8.54
CA ASP A 111 -11.94 7.01 7.26
C ASP A 111 -10.84 8.07 7.13
N GLU A 112 -9.97 8.11 8.15
CA GLU A 112 -8.90 9.10 8.28
C GLU A 112 -7.55 8.43 8.45
N ILE A 113 -6.52 8.98 7.81
CA ILE A 113 -5.13 8.56 7.98
C ILE A 113 -4.38 9.62 8.77
N VAL A 114 -3.66 9.21 9.81
CA VAL A 114 -2.64 10.02 10.48
C VAL A 114 -1.27 9.56 10.02
N PHE A 115 -0.48 10.48 9.49
CA PHE A 115 0.87 10.16 9.00
C PHE A 115 1.95 10.45 10.03
N SER A 116 2.92 9.55 10.11
CA SER A 116 4.21 9.79 10.74
C SER A 116 5.12 10.54 9.76
N THR A 117 5.74 11.63 10.21
CA THR A 117 6.80 12.29 9.44
C THR A 117 8.15 11.57 9.55
N ASN A 118 8.27 10.61 10.48
CA ASN A 118 9.37 9.65 10.53
C ASN A 118 9.04 8.48 9.57
N LYS A 119 9.84 8.30 8.51
CA LYS A 119 9.64 7.29 7.45
C LYS A 119 8.33 7.45 6.67
N LEU A 120 8.05 8.69 6.26
CA LEU A 120 6.79 9.11 5.64
C LEU A 120 6.31 8.18 4.52
N GLU A 121 7.19 7.81 3.59
CA GLU A 121 6.81 6.99 2.44
C GLU A 121 6.44 5.56 2.84
N HIS A 122 7.17 4.94 3.78
CA HIS A 122 6.81 3.62 4.30
C HIS A 122 5.48 3.67 5.04
N THR A 123 5.31 4.65 5.93
CA THR A 123 4.05 4.84 6.65
C THR A 123 2.90 5.08 5.69
N LEU A 124 3.11 5.82 4.60
CA LEU A 124 2.08 6.02 3.58
C LEU A 124 1.58 4.69 3.02
N ARG A 125 2.49 3.89 2.48
CA ARG A 125 2.14 2.61 1.88
C ARG A 125 1.50 1.68 2.90
N HIS A 126 2.00 1.68 4.14
CA HIS A 126 1.45 0.91 5.26
C HIS A 126 0.01 1.32 5.59
N GLU A 127 -0.27 2.61 5.78
CA GLU A 127 -1.63 3.04 6.14
C GLU A 127 -2.62 2.87 4.99
N PHE A 128 -2.19 3.08 3.74
CA PHE A 128 -3.05 2.78 2.58
C PHE A 128 -3.32 1.29 2.42
N ALA A 129 -2.41 0.41 2.84
CA ALA A 129 -2.68 -1.02 2.85
C ALA A 129 -3.84 -1.36 3.80
N HIS A 130 -3.94 -0.69 4.97
CA HIS A 130 -5.10 -0.84 5.85
C HIS A 130 -6.39 -0.30 5.22
N VAL A 131 -6.31 0.77 4.42
CA VAL A 131 -7.46 1.26 3.65
C VAL A 131 -7.89 0.23 2.61
N ILE A 132 -6.93 -0.29 1.81
CA ILE A 132 -7.18 -1.32 0.80
C ILE A 132 -7.80 -2.56 1.45
N ASP A 133 -7.24 -3.02 2.57
CA ASP A 133 -7.80 -4.15 3.31
C ASP A 133 -9.26 -3.89 3.69
N ARG A 134 -9.55 -2.71 4.23
CA ARG A 134 -10.92 -2.35 4.63
C ARG A 134 -11.89 -2.29 3.45
N ARG A 135 -11.44 -1.81 2.29
CA ARG A 135 -12.29 -1.65 1.09
C ARG A 135 -12.48 -2.94 0.31
N TYR A 136 -11.51 -3.83 0.32
CA TYR A 136 -11.46 -5.03 -0.52
C TYR A 136 -11.47 -6.35 0.27
N ASN A 137 -11.50 -6.29 1.61
CA ASN A 137 -11.53 -7.45 2.51
C ASN A 137 -10.38 -8.43 2.24
N ILE A 138 -9.15 -7.91 2.28
CA ILE A 138 -7.93 -8.64 1.90
C ILE A 138 -7.54 -9.66 2.97
N THR A 139 -7.64 -9.31 4.25
CA THR A 139 -7.18 -10.11 5.39
C THR A 139 -8.16 -11.23 5.79
N ASN A 140 -8.70 -11.92 4.78
CA ASN A 140 -9.68 -12.99 4.91
C ASN A 140 -9.04 -14.38 5.13
N GLY A 141 -9.81 -15.46 4.87
CA GLY A 141 -9.35 -16.84 5.07
C GLY A 141 -8.15 -17.25 4.23
N GLU A 142 -8.06 -16.79 2.98
CA GLU A 142 -6.92 -17.09 2.10
C GLU A 142 -5.64 -16.46 2.65
N TRP A 143 -5.71 -15.17 3.00
CA TRP A 143 -4.60 -14.45 3.62
C TRP A 143 -4.15 -15.11 4.93
N ARG A 144 -5.09 -15.51 5.79
CA ARG A 144 -4.78 -16.19 7.04
C ARG A 144 -3.96 -17.46 6.84
N ASN A 145 -4.36 -18.30 5.87
CA ASN A 145 -3.66 -19.54 5.57
C ASN A 145 -2.25 -19.27 5.02
N LEU A 146 -2.13 -18.28 4.14
CA LEU A 146 -0.84 -17.85 3.60
C LEU A 146 0.10 -17.35 4.70
N VAL A 147 -0.37 -16.46 5.60
CA VAL A 147 0.44 -15.96 6.72
C VAL A 147 0.87 -17.10 7.65
N GLN A 148 -0.01 -18.07 7.91
CA GLN A 148 0.35 -19.26 8.69
C GLN A 148 1.50 -20.02 8.02
N GLN A 149 1.40 -20.31 6.71
CA GLN A 149 2.45 -20.98 5.95
C GLN A 149 3.77 -20.19 5.98
N MET A 150 3.71 -18.86 5.82
CA MET A 150 4.91 -18.01 5.89
C MET A 150 5.60 -18.11 7.26
N LYS A 151 4.82 -18.08 8.35
CA LYS A 151 5.33 -18.20 9.72
C LYS A 151 5.92 -19.59 10.00
N GLU A 152 5.28 -20.65 9.52
CA GLU A 152 5.80 -22.03 9.63
C GLU A 152 7.14 -22.20 8.90
N ASN A 153 7.32 -21.48 7.79
CA ASN A 153 8.59 -21.42 7.05
C ASN A 153 9.60 -20.40 7.62
N GLY A 154 9.29 -19.76 8.75
CA GLY A 154 10.18 -18.80 9.41
C GLY A 154 10.29 -17.43 8.73
N PHE A 155 9.35 -17.08 7.85
CA PHE A 155 9.34 -15.81 7.14
C PHE A 155 8.38 -14.77 7.76
N SER A 156 8.84 -13.52 7.82
CA SER A 156 8.01 -12.34 8.12
C SER A 156 8.57 -11.12 7.37
N PRO A 157 7.73 -10.25 6.78
CA PRO A 157 8.16 -8.99 6.16
C PRO A 157 8.97 -8.11 7.12
N SER A 158 8.56 -8.08 8.38
CA SER A 158 9.24 -7.37 9.46
C SER A 158 8.88 -7.97 10.83
N ASN A 159 9.55 -7.50 11.89
CA ASN A 159 9.16 -7.85 13.26
C ASN A 159 7.75 -7.33 13.60
N TYR A 160 7.39 -6.17 13.06
CA TYR A 160 6.12 -5.51 13.35
C TYR A 160 4.92 -6.24 12.71
N ALA A 161 5.13 -6.81 11.52
CA ALA A 161 4.18 -7.67 10.81
C ALA A 161 3.64 -8.84 11.67
N ASN A 162 4.39 -9.30 12.68
CA ASN A 162 3.95 -10.41 13.54
C ASN A 162 2.86 -10.04 14.55
N THR A 163 2.47 -8.77 14.62
CA THR A 163 1.48 -8.27 15.59
C THR A 163 0.09 -8.86 15.38
N ASN A 164 -0.42 -8.89 14.14
CA ASN A 164 -1.69 -9.49 13.74
C ASN A 164 -1.71 -9.69 12.21
N LEU A 165 -2.84 -10.10 11.63
CA LEU A 165 -2.94 -10.38 10.18
C LEU A 165 -2.92 -9.09 9.33
N GLU A 166 -3.51 -8.04 9.86
CA GLU A 166 -3.65 -6.72 9.25
C GLU A 166 -2.31 -6.00 9.15
N GLU A 167 -1.51 -6.02 10.22
CA GLU A 167 -0.15 -5.51 10.25
C GLU A 167 0.79 -6.32 9.36
N TYR A 168 0.56 -7.65 9.24
CA TYR A 168 1.30 -8.47 8.30
C TYR A 168 1.04 -8.02 6.86
N TRP A 169 -0.23 -7.75 6.52
CA TRP A 169 -0.62 -7.27 5.20
C TRP A 169 -0.03 -5.88 4.95
N ALA A 170 -0.17 -4.96 5.91
CA ALA A 170 0.28 -3.59 5.73
C ALA A 170 1.80 -3.47 5.58
N GLU A 171 2.56 -4.26 6.34
CA GLU A 171 4.02 -4.33 6.17
C GLU A 171 4.40 -5.01 4.86
N ALA A 172 3.75 -6.13 4.50
CA ALA A 172 4.02 -6.81 3.24
C ALA A 172 3.80 -5.86 2.05
N PHE A 173 2.64 -5.20 1.98
CA PHE A 173 2.34 -4.22 0.95
C PHE A 173 3.37 -3.08 0.95
N ALA A 174 3.69 -2.50 2.11
CA ALA A 174 4.61 -1.36 2.20
C ALA A 174 6.03 -1.66 1.73
N TYR A 175 6.55 -2.86 2.00
CA TYR A 175 7.87 -3.30 1.55
C TYR A 175 7.86 -3.74 0.08
N PHE A 176 6.84 -4.49 -0.35
CA PHE A 176 6.68 -4.94 -1.74
C PHE A 176 6.61 -3.74 -2.70
N THR A 177 5.95 -2.67 -2.26
CA THR A 177 5.74 -1.46 -3.05
C THR A 177 6.80 -0.36 -2.82
N ALA A 178 7.83 -0.64 -2.03
CA ALA A 178 8.92 0.29 -1.75
C ALA A 178 9.83 0.49 -2.98
N PRO A 179 10.40 1.70 -3.16
CA PRO A 179 11.47 1.90 -4.12
C PRO A 179 12.64 0.94 -3.84
N GLY A 180 13.11 0.24 -4.88
CA GLY A 180 14.19 -0.74 -4.77
C GLY A 180 13.77 -2.12 -4.28
N TYR A 181 12.47 -2.45 -4.27
CA TYR A 181 12.02 -3.82 -4.08
C TYR A 181 12.62 -4.77 -5.13
N GLY A 182 13.28 -5.82 -4.67
CA GLY A 182 14.04 -6.75 -5.51
C GLY A 182 15.47 -6.33 -5.81
N THR A 183 15.90 -5.13 -5.40
CA THR A 183 17.30 -4.67 -5.55
C THR A 183 17.93 -4.41 -4.19
N THR A 184 17.46 -3.39 -3.47
CA THR A 184 17.93 -3.00 -2.13
C THR A 184 17.04 -3.54 -1.02
N VAL A 185 15.76 -3.81 -1.31
CA VAL A 185 14.84 -4.53 -0.42
C VAL A 185 14.71 -5.97 -0.92
N LYS A 186 14.90 -6.94 -0.03
CA LYS A 186 14.86 -8.37 -0.37
C LYS A 186 13.47 -8.77 -0.87
N ARG A 187 13.44 -9.61 -1.91
CA ARG A 187 12.22 -10.28 -2.41
C ARG A 187 11.61 -11.15 -1.32
N PHE A 188 10.29 -11.25 -1.37
CA PHE A 188 9.50 -12.15 -0.53
C PHE A 188 9.40 -13.54 -1.17
N PRO A 189 8.94 -14.54 -0.40
CA PRO A 189 8.51 -15.81 -0.97
C PRO A 189 7.49 -15.60 -2.10
N ALA A 190 7.59 -16.42 -3.16
CA ALA A 190 6.83 -16.23 -4.39
C ALA A 190 5.31 -16.28 -4.17
N GLU A 191 4.84 -17.07 -3.22
CA GLU A 191 3.42 -17.18 -2.86
C GLU A 191 2.90 -15.87 -2.26
N LEU A 192 3.71 -15.20 -1.42
CA LEU A 192 3.37 -13.90 -0.85
C LEU A 192 3.38 -12.80 -1.92
N GLU A 193 4.38 -12.80 -2.80
CA GLU A 193 4.43 -11.86 -3.93
C GLU A 193 3.23 -12.03 -4.86
N SER A 194 2.85 -13.27 -5.16
CA SER A 194 1.72 -13.60 -6.01
C SER A 194 0.41 -13.11 -5.39
N PHE A 195 0.23 -13.28 -4.08
CA PHE A 195 -0.95 -12.75 -3.39
C PHE A 195 -1.03 -11.22 -3.49
N ILE A 196 0.05 -10.51 -3.15
CA ILE A 196 0.09 -9.03 -3.21
C ILE A 196 -0.16 -8.55 -4.65
N HIS A 197 0.43 -9.22 -5.64
CA HIS A 197 0.22 -8.93 -7.05
C HIS A 197 -1.26 -9.09 -7.45
N ASN A 198 -1.92 -10.16 -7.03
CA ASN A 198 -3.34 -10.36 -7.33
C ASN A 198 -4.22 -9.26 -6.74
N VAL A 199 -3.89 -8.76 -5.54
CA VAL A 199 -4.57 -7.59 -4.96
C VAL A 199 -4.33 -6.34 -5.81
N ILE A 200 -3.10 -6.09 -6.26
CA ILE A 200 -2.79 -4.96 -7.15
C ILE A 200 -3.60 -5.06 -8.46
N VAL A 201 -3.67 -6.24 -9.08
CA VAL A 201 -4.51 -6.47 -10.28
C VAL A 201 -5.99 -6.17 -10.00
N GLN A 202 -6.50 -6.54 -8.82
CA GLN A 202 -7.86 -6.21 -8.43
C GLN A 202 -8.08 -4.69 -8.35
N LEU A 203 -7.10 -3.93 -7.84
CA LEU A 203 -7.16 -2.46 -7.76
C LEU A 203 -7.13 -1.78 -9.13
N GLN A 204 -6.54 -2.40 -10.16
CA GLN A 204 -6.54 -1.87 -11.53
C GLN A 204 -7.93 -1.91 -12.19
N SER A 205 -8.88 -2.68 -11.63
CA SER A 205 -10.23 -2.85 -12.17
C SER A 205 -11.32 -2.51 -11.14
N PRO A 206 -11.49 -1.22 -10.73
CA PRO A 206 -12.45 -0.85 -9.68
C PRO A 206 -13.92 -1.15 -10.01
N ALA A 207 -14.24 -1.36 -11.29
CA ALA A 207 -15.62 -1.45 -11.81
C ALA A 207 -16.43 -2.67 -11.33
N MET A 208 -15.86 -3.62 -10.57
CA MET A 208 -16.56 -4.84 -10.15
C MET A 208 -17.08 -4.83 -8.70
N VAL A 209 -16.81 -3.79 -7.90
CA VAL A 209 -17.20 -3.77 -6.46
C VAL A 209 -18.40 -2.85 -6.18
N ALA A 210 -18.87 -2.07 -7.16
CA ALA A 210 -20.03 -1.18 -7.00
C ALA A 210 -21.41 -1.86 -7.19
N SER A 211 -21.44 -3.18 -7.32
CA SER A 211 -22.69 -3.95 -7.46
C SER A 211 -22.67 -5.14 -6.50
N ASN A 212 -23.09 -4.89 -5.26
CA ASN A 212 -23.76 -5.83 -4.36
C ASN A 212 -24.47 -5.05 -3.26
#